data_AF-A0AAW2UDV0-F1
#
_entry.id   AF-A0AAW2UDV0-F1
#
_cell.length_a   1.000
_cell.length_b   1.000
_cell.length_c   1.000
_cell.angle_alpha   90.00
_cell.angle_beta   90.00
_cell.angle_gamma   90.00
#
_symmetry.space_group_name_H-M   'P 1'
#
loop_
_entity.id
_entity.type
_entity.pdbx_description
1 polymer ?
#
loop_
_entity_poly.entity_id
_entity_poly.type
_entity_poly.pdbx_seq_one_letter_code
_entity_poly.pdbx_strand_id
1 'polypeptide(L)'
;MGGRSPRVLLTDQNETIKAAVSLVFSDSHHFFHLWHVLENIPRRLDYLSIWHDTFMEKFNKCIYRSWNEVQFEKRWWKLIERFNLREDEWLQALYEDRKLWVPAFMKDVSFAGLSAASRSESLNSFFDRYIHGEMSLRDLIGKYKSILEDRYEEEAKANFDAWHETPELKSPSPFEKQMLFVYSHEIFKKFQMEILGAAACHLKKEKEDGSTVLYGVKDFENSQDFMVEWDELKSDIYCSCHSFEYKGYLCRHAIVVLQMSGVFSIPFKYILQRWTNAATSKIPLSEKLDEVQAKVRRYNDLCRRAIILGEEGSLSQDSYNAAVGAINDALKQCASVNKNSENVSRSNLPAPLAIQGVAGVNHYGTITCGQQLPVCKVTNTNNPKNKFWEGARGQWRNH
;
A
#
# COMPACT_ATOMS: atom_id res chain seq x y z
N MET A 1 -9.52 19.51 -8.69
CA MET A 1 -8.04 19.55 -8.78
C MET A 1 -7.46 20.97 -8.67
N GLY A 2 -8.14 21.97 -8.07
CA GLY A 2 -7.52 23.26 -7.74
C GLY A 2 -6.73 23.98 -8.85
N GLY A 3 -7.06 23.74 -10.13
CA GLY A 3 -6.34 24.29 -11.30
C GLY A 3 -4.93 23.74 -11.57
N ARG A 4 -4.47 22.71 -10.85
CA ARG A 4 -3.13 22.12 -11.06
C ARG A 4 -3.18 20.88 -11.93
N SER A 5 -2.29 20.80 -12.92
CA SER A 5 -2.10 19.60 -13.74
C SER A 5 -1.64 18.43 -12.86
N PRO A 6 -2.10 17.20 -13.15
CA PRO A 6 -1.59 16.01 -12.47
C PRO A 6 -0.09 15.87 -12.75
N ARG A 7 0.69 15.37 -11.79
CA ARG A 7 2.13 15.14 -12.04
C ARG A 7 2.37 13.94 -12.97
N VAL A 8 1.54 12.92 -12.83
CA VAL A 8 1.63 11.67 -13.58
C VAL A 8 0.24 11.29 -14.10
N LEU A 9 0.20 10.85 -15.36
CA LEU A 9 -0.96 10.30 -16.03
C LEU A 9 -0.65 8.87 -16.46
N LEU A 10 -1.50 7.94 -16.06
CA LEU A 10 -1.44 6.54 -16.47
C LEU A 10 -2.65 6.22 -17.34
N THR A 11 -2.41 5.65 -18.51
CA THR A 11 -3.48 5.27 -19.45
C THR A 11 -3.21 3.93 -20.07
N ASP A 12 -4.21 3.39 -20.78
CA ASP A 12 -3.97 2.31 -21.72
C ASP A 12 -3.15 2.82 -22.90
N GLN A 13 -2.51 1.89 -23.63
CA GLN A 13 -1.81 2.23 -24.87
C GLN A 13 -2.83 2.69 -25.93
N ASN A 14 -2.80 3.98 -26.26
CA ASN A 14 -3.68 4.59 -27.25
C ASN A 14 -3.06 5.88 -27.80
N GLU A 15 -2.82 5.92 -29.13
CA GLU A 15 -2.17 7.06 -29.79
C GLU A 15 -2.99 8.36 -29.71
N THR A 16 -4.33 8.27 -29.72
CA THR A 16 -5.18 9.46 -29.61
C THR A 16 -5.09 10.06 -28.21
N ILE A 17 -5.11 9.22 -27.18
CA ILE A 17 -4.95 9.66 -25.78
C ILE A 17 -3.54 10.22 -25.57
N LYS A 18 -2.51 9.55 -26.06
CA LYS A 18 -1.11 10.02 -26.02
C LYS A 18 -0.98 11.42 -26.64
N ALA A 19 -1.50 11.62 -27.85
CA ALA A 19 -1.49 12.93 -28.51
C ALA A 19 -2.28 13.99 -27.71
N ALA A 20 -3.47 13.64 -27.21
CA ALA A 20 -4.29 14.56 -26.41
C ALA A 20 -3.62 14.95 -25.09
N VAL A 21 -2.96 14.02 -24.41
CA VAL A 21 -2.23 14.28 -23.17
C VAL A 21 -1.07 15.23 -23.42
N SER A 22 -0.29 15.02 -24.49
CA SER A 22 0.80 15.94 -24.85
C SER A 22 0.32 17.36 -25.16
N LEU A 23 -0.91 17.52 -25.67
CA LEU A 23 -1.50 18.83 -25.98
C LEU A 23 -2.10 19.53 -24.75
N VAL A 24 -2.80 18.79 -23.90
CA VAL A 24 -3.59 19.36 -22.78
C VAL A 24 -2.78 19.41 -21.48
N PHE A 25 -1.89 18.45 -21.28
CA PHE A 25 -1.14 18.24 -20.04
C PHE A 25 0.36 18.20 -20.32
N SER A 26 0.90 19.24 -20.96
CA SER A 26 2.32 19.35 -21.34
C SER A 26 3.30 19.16 -20.17
N ASP A 27 2.87 19.52 -18.95
CA ASP A 27 3.69 19.45 -17.74
C ASP A 27 3.54 18.12 -16.98
N SER A 28 2.65 17.23 -17.44
CA SER A 28 2.39 15.93 -16.83
C SER A 28 3.27 14.86 -17.46
N HIS A 29 3.80 13.94 -16.65
CA HIS A 29 4.47 12.75 -17.18
C HIS A 29 3.43 11.69 -17.55
N HIS A 30 3.41 11.30 -18.81
CA HIS A 30 2.48 10.30 -19.34
C HIS A 30 3.15 8.94 -19.44
N PHE A 31 2.48 7.91 -18.93
CA PHE A 31 2.92 6.52 -19.00
C PHE A 31 1.75 5.60 -19.34
N PHE A 32 2.07 4.45 -19.92
CA PHE A 32 1.11 3.37 -20.10
C PHE A 32 1.10 2.46 -18.89
N HIS A 33 -0.08 1.99 -18.54
CA HIS A 33 -0.27 1.03 -17.47
C HIS A 33 0.31 -0.33 -17.89
N LEU A 34 1.38 -0.77 -17.22
CA LEU A 34 2.17 -1.96 -17.60
C LEU A 34 1.32 -3.23 -17.70
N TRP A 35 0.37 -3.42 -16.78
CA TRP A 35 -0.57 -4.55 -16.87
C TRP A 35 -1.32 -4.60 -18.21
N HIS A 36 -1.81 -3.45 -18.71
CA HIS A 36 -2.56 -3.42 -19.97
C HIS A 36 -1.66 -3.72 -21.18
N VAL A 37 -0.39 -3.31 -21.13
CA VAL A 37 0.60 -3.73 -22.11
C VAL A 37 0.76 -5.26 -22.07
N LEU A 38 0.94 -5.84 -20.88
CA LEU A 38 1.12 -7.28 -20.72
C LEU A 38 -0.13 -8.10 -21.11
N GLU A 39 -1.33 -7.62 -20.80
CA GLU A 39 -2.60 -8.27 -21.12
C GLU A 39 -2.86 -8.30 -22.63
N ASN A 40 -2.38 -7.31 -23.38
CA ASN A 40 -2.56 -7.22 -24.82
C ASN A 40 -1.64 -8.17 -25.60
N ILE A 41 -0.50 -8.58 -25.05
CA ILE A 41 0.48 -9.45 -25.72
C ILE A 41 -0.14 -10.77 -26.21
N PRO A 42 -0.82 -11.57 -25.36
CA PRO A 42 -1.45 -12.82 -25.80
C PRO A 42 -2.37 -12.62 -27.01
N ARG A 43 -3.14 -11.53 -27.01
CA ARG A 43 -4.12 -11.22 -28.06
C ARG A 43 -3.45 -10.75 -29.34
N ARG A 44 -2.36 -9.98 -29.24
CA ARG A 44 -1.62 -9.44 -30.40
C ARG A 44 -0.72 -10.48 -31.04
N LEU A 45 -0.18 -11.40 -30.24
CA LEU A 45 0.72 -12.47 -30.67
C LEU A 45 0.05 -13.84 -30.62
N ASP A 46 -1.24 -13.94 -30.98
CA ASP A 46 -2.00 -15.20 -30.93
C ASP A 46 -1.40 -16.30 -31.84
N TYR A 47 -0.72 -15.89 -32.91
CA TYR A 47 0.05 -16.80 -33.77
C TYR A 47 1.25 -17.46 -33.05
N LEU A 48 1.63 -16.99 -31.87
CA LEU A 48 2.61 -17.61 -30.97
C LEU A 48 1.96 -18.43 -29.84
N SER A 49 0.67 -18.76 -29.90
CA SER A 49 -0.08 -19.46 -28.84
C SER A 49 0.65 -20.69 -28.26
N ILE A 50 1.27 -21.53 -29.11
CA ILE A 50 2.04 -22.71 -28.69
C ILE A 50 3.25 -22.34 -27.81
N TRP A 51 3.84 -21.18 -28.04
CA TRP A 51 5.04 -20.69 -27.35
C TRP A 51 4.72 -19.61 -26.30
N HIS A 52 3.44 -19.34 -26.06
CA HIS A 52 2.99 -18.19 -25.30
C HIS A 52 3.60 -18.13 -23.90
N ASP A 53 3.56 -19.23 -23.15
CA ASP A 53 4.11 -19.28 -21.78
C ASP A 53 5.63 -19.05 -21.78
N THR A 54 6.33 -19.63 -22.76
CA THR A 54 7.78 -19.47 -22.90
C THR A 54 8.15 -18.05 -23.30
N PHE A 55 7.33 -17.42 -24.16
CA PHE A 55 7.49 -16.02 -24.55
C PHE A 55 7.25 -15.12 -23.35
N MET A 56 6.10 -15.25 -22.67
CA MET A 56 5.72 -14.43 -21.53
C MET A 56 6.71 -14.54 -20.37
N GLU A 57 7.23 -15.74 -20.09
CA GLU A 57 8.28 -15.91 -19.08
C GLU A 57 9.54 -15.07 -19.43
N LYS A 58 9.94 -15.06 -20.70
CA LYS A 58 11.12 -14.31 -21.15
C LYS A 58 10.85 -12.82 -21.28
N PHE A 59 9.64 -12.43 -21.69
CA PHE A 59 9.18 -11.06 -21.77
C PHE A 59 9.13 -10.43 -20.38
N ASN A 60 8.52 -11.12 -19.40
CA ASN A 60 8.54 -10.69 -18.00
C ASN A 60 9.97 -10.56 -17.45
N LYS A 61 10.86 -11.51 -17.77
CA LYS A 61 12.29 -11.39 -17.42
C LYS A 61 12.98 -10.23 -18.12
N CYS A 62 12.58 -9.87 -19.34
CA CYS A 62 13.10 -8.73 -20.07
C CYS A 62 12.74 -7.41 -19.37
N ILE A 63 11.54 -7.31 -18.83
CA ILE A 63 11.04 -6.09 -18.18
C ILE A 63 11.55 -6.02 -16.74
N TYR A 64 11.17 -6.99 -15.91
CA TYR A 64 11.37 -6.93 -14.47
C TYR A 64 12.79 -7.27 -14.02
N ARG A 65 13.64 -7.85 -14.89
CA ARG A 65 15.06 -8.11 -14.58
C ARG A 65 16.03 -7.18 -15.32
N SER A 66 15.52 -6.07 -15.84
CA SER A 66 16.34 -5.01 -16.41
C SER A 66 16.46 -3.89 -15.40
N TRP A 67 17.67 -3.73 -14.85
CA TRP A 67 17.96 -2.68 -13.88
C TRP A 67 18.02 -1.29 -14.52
N ASN A 68 18.53 -1.23 -15.75
CA ASN A 68 18.76 0.00 -16.49
C ASN A 68 18.42 -0.17 -17.97
N GLU A 69 18.36 0.95 -18.67
CA GLU A 69 18.03 1.01 -20.10
C GLU A 69 18.92 0.08 -20.93
N VAL A 70 20.23 0.06 -20.69
CA VAL A 70 21.18 -0.79 -21.45
C VAL A 70 20.88 -2.28 -21.29
N GLN A 71 20.54 -2.73 -20.08
CA GLN A 71 20.15 -4.11 -19.85
C GLN A 71 18.82 -4.45 -20.51
N PHE A 72 17.85 -3.53 -20.48
CA PHE A 72 16.58 -3.70 -21.18
C PHE A 72 16.80 -3.86 -22.67
N GLU A 73 17.51 -2.92 -23.29
CA GLU A 73 17.81 -2.92 -24.73
C GLU A 73 18.42 -4.26 -25.16
N LYS A 74 19.44 -4.73 -24.43
CA LYS A 74 20.08 -6.02 -24.72
C LYS A 74 19.13 -7.20 -24.59
N ARG A 75 18.29 -7.24 -23.55
CA ARG A 75 17.33 -8.34 -23.33
C ARG A 75 16.20 -8.30 -24.34
N TRP A 76 15.74 -7.11 -24.72
CA TRP A 76 14.69 -6.88 -25.69
C TRP A 76 15.10 -7.43 -27.05
N TRP A 77 16.24 -6.99 -27.59
CA TRP A 77 16.70 -7.47 -28.89
C TRP A 77 16.96 -8.98 -28.91
N LYS A 78 17.50 -9.54 -27.82
CA LYS A 78 17.65 -10.99 -27.68
C LYS A 78 16.32 -11.73 -27.67
N LEU A 79 15.26 -11.13 -27.11
CA LEU A 79 13.92 -11.70 -27.12
C LEU A 79 13.32 -11.66 -28.53
N ILE A 80 13.38 -10.51 -29.19
CA ILE A 80 12.87 -10.29 -30.55
C ILE A 80 13.53 -11.26 -31.54
N GLU A 81 14.85 -11.41 -31.48
CA GLU A 81 15.59 -12.36 -32.33
C GLU A 81 15.18 -13.81 -32.09
N ARG A 82 15.03 -14.21 -30.82
CA ARG A 82 14.72 -15.60 -30.46
C ARG A 82 13.37 -16.07 -31.01
N PHE A 83 12.40 -15.17 -31.10
CA PHE A 83 11.05 -15.47 -31.58
C PHE A 83 10.81 -14.99 -33.02
N ASN A 84 11.85 -14.49 -33.69
CA ASN A 84 11.79 -13.96 -35.06
C ASN A 84 10.73 -12.86 -35.24
N LEU A 85 10.68 -11.91 -34.31
CA LEU A 85 9.65 -10.86 -34.23
C LEU A 85 10.14 -9.49 -34.75
N ARG A 86 11.21 -9.48 -35.55
CA ARG A 86 11.81 -8.22 -36.03
C ARG A 86 10.88 -7.40 -36.91
N GLU A 87 10.06 -8.07 -37.71
CA GLU A 87 9.14 -7.46 -38.67
C GLU A 87 7.72 -7.24 -38.10
N ASP A 88 7.49 -7.53 -36.81
CA ASP A 88 6.17 -7.33 -36.20
C ASP A 88 5.95 -5.83 -35.91
N GLU A 89 5.07 -5.20 -36.69
CA GLU A 89 4.80 -3.76 -36.62
C GLU A 89 4.31 -3.32 -35.24
N TRP A 90 3.52 -4.16 -34.55
CA TRP A 90 3.01 -3.81 -33.22
C TRP A 90 4.11 -3.82 -32.16
N LEU A 91 5.01 -4.81 -32.17
CA LEU A 91 6.16 -4.86 -31.28
C LEU A 91 7.17 -3.76 -31.58
N GLN A 92 7.33 -3.36 -32.85
CA GLN A 92 8.12 -2.20 -33.22
C GLN A 92 7.55 -0.92 -32.60
N ALA A 93 6.24 -0.66 -32.77
CA ALA A 93 5.57 0.48 -32.16
C ALA A 93 5.64 0.44 -30.62
N LEU A 94 5.44 -0.73 -30.01
CA LEU A 94 5.57 -0.91 -28.57
C LEU A 94 7.00 -0.59 -28.08
N TYR A 95 8.02 -0.97 -28.85
CA TYR A 95 9.40 -0.65 -28.54
C TYR A 95 9.72 0.85 -28.70
N GLU A 96 9.16 1.52 -29.70
CA GLU A 96 9.26 2.98 -29.83
C GLU A 96 8.72 3.68 -28.59
N ASP A 97 7.62 3.17 -28.04
CA ASP A 97 6.98 3.64 -26.81
C ASP A 97 7.64 3.15 -25.51
N ARG A 98 8.78 2.44 -25.54
CA ARG A 98 9.38 1.81 -24.34
C ARG A 98 9.55 2.74 -23.13
N LYS A 99 9.83 4.02 -23.36
CA LYS A 99 9.96 5.02 -22.29
C LYS A 99 8.65 5.29 -21.54
N LEU A 100 7.51 4.97 -22.17
CA LEU A 100 6.18 5.16 -21.61
C LEU A 100 5.72 3.97 -20.78
N TRP A 101 6.31 2.78 -20.91
CA TRP A 101 5.76 1.58 -20.25
C TRP A 101 6.79 0.69 -19.55
N VAL A 102 8.08 0.82 -19.86
CA VAL A 102 9.14 -0.03 -19.28
C VAL A 102 9.66 0.58 -17.96
N PRO A 103 9.64 -0.16 -16.84
CA PRO A 103 10.09 0.33 -15.53
C PRO A 103 11.51 0.90 -15.53
N ALA A 104 12.42 0.31 -16.30
CA ALA A 104 13.83 0.72 -16.38
C ALA A 104 14.03 2.16 -16.90
N PHE A 105 13.02 2.76 -17.56
CA PHE A 105 13.04 4.15 -18.04
C PHE A 105 12.24 5.10 -17.13
N MET A 106 11.63 4.59 -16.06
CA MET A 106 10.73 5.34 -15.17
C MET A 106 11.40 5.69 -13.83
N LYS A 107 12.74 5.76 -13.79
CA LYS A 107 13.47 6.14 -12.57
C LYS A 107 12.95 7.51 -12.11
N ASP A 108 12.73 7.65 -10.80
CA ASP A 108 12.25 8.87 -10.13
C ASP A 108 10.77 9.25 -10.38
N VAL A 109 9.98 8.37 -11.00
CA VAL A 109 8.53 8.58 -11.17
C VAL A 109 7.75 7.73 -10.17
N SER A 110 7.00 8.38 -9.28
CA SER A 110 6.05 7.67 -8.41
C SER A 110 4.65 7.64 -9.02
N PHE A 111 4.14 6.43 -9.24
CA PHE A 111 2.76 6.17 -9.62
C PHE A 111 1.81 6.19 -8.42
N ALA A 112 2.32 6.30 -7.19
CA ALA A 112 1.53 6.42 -5.97
C ALA A 112 0.42 5.35 -5.85
N GLY A 113 0.72 4.09 -6.22
CA GLY A 113 -0.24 2.96 -6.17
C GLY A 113 -1.20 2.87 -7.35
N LEU A 114 -1.10 3.75 -8.35
CA LEU A 114 -2.04 3.78 -9.48
C LEU A 114 -1.74 2.73 -10.55
N SER A 115 -0.54 2.14 -10.56
CA SER A 115 -0.16 1.09 -11.50
C SER A 115 -0.09 -0.26 -10.78
N ALA A 116 -1.24 -0.92 -10.67
CA ALA A 116 -1.32 -2.27 -10.10
C ALA A 116 -0.55 -3.28 -10.96
N ALA A 117 0.14 -4.23 -10.33
CA ALA A 117 0.93 -5.24 -11.06
C ALA A 117 0.04 -6.24 -11.80
N SER A 118 -1.22 -6.36 -11.41
CA SER A 118 -2.19 -7.31 -11.95
C SER A 118 -3.62 -6.76 -11.90
N ARG A 119 -4.52 -7.31 -12.73
CA ARG A 119 -5.94 -6.95 -12.69
C ARG A 119 -6.56 -7.20 -11.31
N SER A 120 -6.19 -8.29 -10.64
CA SER A 120 -6.69 -8.63 -9.29
C SER A 120 -6.31 -7.57 -8.25
N GLU A 121 -5.15 -6.94 -8.40
CA GLU A 121 -4.70 -5.84 -7.55
C GLU A 121 -5.24 -4.46 -7.98
N SER A 122 -5.81 -4.37 -9.19
CA SER A 122 -6.34 -3.13 -9.75
C SER A 122 -7.74 -2.81 -9.21
N LEU A 123 -8.16 -1.55 -9.34
CA LEU A 123 -9.54 -1.15 -9.05
C LEU A 123 -10.58 -1.92 -9.87
N ASN A 124 -10.20 -2.51 -11.01
CA ASN A 124 -11.10 -3.27 -11.86
C ASN A 124 -11.57 -4.57 -11.19
N SER A 125 -10.78 -5.20 -10.32
CA SER A 125 -11.17 -6.44 -9.63
C SER A 125 -12.36 -6.24 -8.68
N PHE A 126 -12.52 -5.03 -8.16
CA PHE A 126 -13.69 -4.67 -7.37
C PHE A 126 -14.96 -4.73 -8.23
N PHE A 127 -14.91 -4.21 -9.46
CA PHE A 127 -16.03 -4.22 -10.38
C PHE A 127 -16.34 -5.60 -10.94
N ASP A 128 -15.35 -6.49 -11.04
CA ASP A 128 -15.52 -7.86 -11.52
C ASP A 128 -16.53 -8.68 -10.67
N ARG A 129 -16.80 -8.27 -9.41
CA ARG A 129 -17.86 -8.88 -8.55
C ARG A 129 -19.28 -8.52 -8.98
N TYR A 130 -19.43 -7.39 -9.67
CA TYR A 130 -20.72 -6.80 -10.00
C TYR A 130 -21.04 -6.93 -11.49
N ILE A 131 -20.03 -6.74 -12.34
CA ILE A 131 -20.15 -6.67 -13.79
C ILE A 131 -19.87 -8.04 -14.40
N HIS A 132 -20.78 -8.51 -15.25
CA HIS A 132 -20.68 -9.78 -15.97
C HIS A 132 -20.86 -9.52 -17.46
N GLY A 133 -20.28 -10.34 -18.33
CA GLY A 133 -20.23 -10.08 -19.78
C GLY A 133 -21.59 -9.94 -20.47
N GLU A 134 -22.65 -10.52 -19.90
CA GLU A 134 -24.02 -10.49 -20.43
C GLU A 134 -24.88 -9.35 -19.84
N MET A 135 -24.31 -8.51 -18.97
CA MET A 135 -25.03 -7.45 -18.28
C MET A 135 -25.43 -6.32 -19.24
N SER A 136 -26.71 -5.93 -19.23
CA SER A 136 -27.15 -4.76 -20.00
C SER A 136 -26.69 -3.45 -19.33
N LEU A 137 -26.60 -2.37 -20.13
CA LEU A 137 -26.29 -1.04 -19.59
C LEU A 137 -27.32 -0.57 -18.54
N ARG A 138 -28.60 -0.96 -18.71
CA ARG A 138 -29.66 -0.66 -17.75
C ARG A 138 -29.39 -1.33 -16.41
N ASP A 139 -29.00 -2.60 -16.44
CA ASP A 139 -28.70 -3.37 -15.24
C ASP A 139 -27.46 -2.83 -14.53
N LEU A 140 -26.45 -2.40 -15.30
CA LEU A 140 -25.26 -1.75 -14.76
C LEU A 140 -25.61 -0.46 -14.01
N ILE A 141 -26.41 0.42 -14.62
CA ILE A 141 -26.86 1.67 -13.97
C ILE A 141 -27.69 1.36 -12.73
N GLY A 142 -28.56 0.34 -12.80
CA GLY A 142 -29.35 -0.11 -11.65
C GLY A 142 -28.47 -0.59 -10.48
N LYS A 143 -27.42 -1.38 -10.78
CA LYS A 143 -26.47 -1.86 -9.77
C LYS A 143 -25.49 -0.80 -9.29
N TYR A 144 -25.22 0.24 -10.08
CA TYR A 144 -24.24 1.27 -9.74
C TYR A 144 -24.50 1.90 -8.37
N LYS A 145 -25.76 2.12 -8.02
CA LYS A 145 -26.14 2.63 -6.69
C LYS A 145 -25.71 1.68 -5.57
N SER A 146 -25.99 0.38 -5.71
CA SER A 146 -25.57 -0.64 -4.73
C SER A 146 -24.05 -0.76 -4.65
N ILE A 147 -23.34 -0.66 -5.78
CA ILE A 147 -21.87 -0.63 -5.82
C ILE A 147 -21.32 0.54 -4.99
N LEU A 148 -21.94 1.72 -5.10
CA LEU A 148 -21.55 2.89 -4.30
C LEU A 148 -21.89 2.71 -2.82
N GLU A 149 -23.06 2.20 -2.49
CA GLU A 149 -23.48 1.93 -1.10
C GLU A 149 -22.52 0.96 -0.42
N ASP A 150 -22.21 -0.18 -1.06
CA ASP A 150 -21.22 -1.15 -0.56
C ASP A 150 -19.86 -0.49 -0.29
N ARG A 151 -19.42 0.42 -1.18
CA ARG A 151 -18.15 1.15 -1.01
C ARG A 151 -18.16 2.11 0.16
N TYR A 152 -19.28 2.81 0.37
CA TYR A 152 -19.41 3.69 1.53
C TYR A 152 -19.47 2.90 2.83
N GLU A 153 -20.12 1.73 2.85
CA GLU A 153 -20.13 0.83 4.01
C GLU A 153 -18.75 0.27 4.31
N GLU A 154 -18.00 -0.21 3.29
CA GLU A 154 -16.62 -0.66 3.45
C GLU A 154 -15.71 0.46 3.99
N GLU A 155 -15.85 1.69 3.47
CA GLU A 155 -15.10 2.85 3.96
C GLU A 155 -15.48 3.22 5.40
N ALA A 156 -16.78 3.22 5.72
CA ALA A 156 -17.26 3.52 7.08
C ALA A 156 -16.75 2.49 8.09
N LYS A 157 -16.77 1.20 7.72
CA LYS A 157 -16.20 0.12 8.53
C LYS A 157 -14.69 0.29 8.70
N ALA A 158 -13.95 0.54 7.62
CA ALA A 158 -12.51 0.75 7.69
C ALA A 158 -12.14 1.96 8.57
N ASN A 159 -12.93 3.04 8.51
CA ASN A 159 -12.78 4.21 9.38
C ASN A 159 -13.09 3.87 10.85
N PHE A 160 -14.13 3.08 11.10
CA PHE A 160 -14.45 2.61 12.44
C PHE A 160 -13.30 1.76 13.01
N ASP A 161 -12.81 0.77 12.27
CA ASP A 161 -11.69 -0.08 12.67
C ASP A 161 -10.42 0.77 12.87
N ALA A 162 -10.20 1.79 12.02
CA ALA A 162 -9.09 2.74 12.14
C ALA A 162 -9.06 3.53 13.46
N TRP A 163 -10.22 3.75 14.08
CA TRP A 163 -10.34 4.53 15.31
C TRP A 163 -10.31 3.67 16.57
N HIS A 164 -10.78 2.43 16.48
CA HIS A 164 -11.04 1.59 17.65
C HIS A 164 -10.06 0.43 17.80
N GLU A 165 -9.38 0.03 16.73
CA GLU A 165 -8.37 -1.02 16.76
C GLU A 165 -6.98 -0.41 16.55
N THR A 166 -5.97 -0.94 17.21
CA THR A 166 -4.58 -0.62 16.85
C THR A 166 -3.98 -1.86 16.22
N PRO A 167 -3.42 -1.79 15.00
CA PRO A 167 -2.81 -2.94 14.37
C PRO A 167 -1.70 -3.51 15.25
N GLU A 168 -1.67 -4.84 15.37
CA GLU A 168 -0.62 -5.51 16.14
C GLU A 168 0.71 -5.46 15.39
N LEU A 169 1.80 -5.28 16.14
CA LEU A 169 3.15 -5.44 15.63
C LEU A 169 3.45 -6.94 15.49
N LYS A 170 3.95 -7.35 14.33
CA LYS A 170 4.37 -8.73 14.06
C LYS A 170 5.88 -8.93 14.18
N SER A 171 6.65 -7.85 14.31
CA SER A 171 8.09 -7.91 14.52
C SER A 171 8.57 -6.80 15.47
N PRO A 172 9.79 -6.93 16.04
CA PRO A 172 10.39 -5.86 16.82
C PRO A 172 10.96 -4.72 15.96
N SER A 173 10.75 -4.73 14.63
CA SER A 173 11.36 -3.81 13.68
C SER A 173 11.05 -2.34 13.99
N PRO A 174 12.06 -1.44 13.99
CA PRO A 174 11.83 -0.02 14.23
C PRO A 174 11.03 0.63 13.10
N PHE A 175 11.16 0.15 11.86
CA PHE A 175 10.37 0.65 10.73
C PHE A 175 8.88 0.34 10.88
N GLU A 176 8.55 -0.86 11.38
CA GLU A 176 7.17 -1.25 11.65
C GLU A 176 6.56 -0.36 12.74
N LYS A 177 7.28 -0.17 13.85
CA LYS A 177 6.88 0.74 14.94
C LYS A 177 6.67 2.18 14.44
N GLN A 178 7.53 2.66 13.56
CA GLN A 178 7.40 3.99 12.97
C GLN A 178 6.13 4.09 12.12
N MET A 179 5.88 3.11 11.24
CA MET A 179 4.77 3.17 10.30
C MET A 179 3.40 2.89 10.93
N LEU A 180 3.35 2.21 12.08
CA LEU A 180 2.11 1.91 12.83
C LEU A 180 1.26 3.17 13.07
N PHE A 181 1.90 4.30 13.37
CA PHE A 181 1.20 5.56 13.69
C PHE A 181 1.06 6.49 12.49
N VAL A 182 1.68 6.16 11.37
CA VAL A 182 1.75 7.01 10.18
C VAL A 182 0.80 6.49 9.11
N TYR A 183 0.91 5.22 8.73
CA TYR A 183 0.11 4.63 7.67
C TYR A 183 -1.36 4.41 8.08
N SER A 184 -2.25 4.40 7.08
CA SER A 184 -3.57 3.82 7.26
C SER A 184 -3.43 2.33 7.56
N HIS A 185 -4.41 1.74 8.25
CA HIS A 185 -4.33 0.33 8.65
C HIS A 185 -4.10 -0.62 7.47
N GLU A 186 -4.74 -0.36 6.34
CA GLU A 186 -4.61 -1.17 5.14
C GLU A 186 -3.18 -1.12 4.57
N ILE A 187 -2.61 0.08 4.46
CA ILE A 187 -1.24 0.21 3.96
C ILE A 187 -0.23 -0.32 4.97
N PHE A 188 -0.48 -0.11 6.26
CA PHE A 188 0.35 -0.67 7.33
C PHE A 188 0.41 -2.20 7.24
N LYS A 189 -0.72 -2.89 7.05
CA LYS A 189 -0.76 -4.36 6.87
C LYS A 189 0.06 -4.81 5.66
N LYS A 190 -0.04 -4.10 4.52
CA LYS A 190 0.76 -4.41 3.31
C LYS A 190 2.26 -4.17 3.54
N PHE A 191 2.62 -3.05 4.17
CA PHE A 191 4.00 -2.74 4.52
C PHE A 191 4.59 -3.72 5.53
N GLN A 192 3.80 -4.19 6.49
CA GLN A 192 4.20 -5.20 7.47
C GLN A 192 4.61 -6.52 6.79
N MET A 193 3.96 -6.90 5.68
CA MET A 193 4.39 -8.07 4.91
C MET A 193 5.77 -7.86 4.26
N GLU A 194 6.11 -6.66 3.82
CA GLU A 194 7.45 -6.34 3.33
C GLU A 194 8.50 -6.38 4.46
N ILE A 195 8.15 -5.91 5.66
CA ILE A 195 9.02 -6.00 6.84
C ILE A 195 9.33 -7.46 7.19
N LEU A 196 8.30 -8.31 7.26
CA LEU A 196 8.48 -9.74 7.57
C LEU A 196 9.26 -10.45 6.46
N GLY A 197 8.98 -10.12 5.19
CA GLY A 197 9.68 -10.67 4.03
C GLY A 197 11.15 -10.27 3.95
N ALA A 198 11.57 -9.17 4.62
CA ALA A 198 12.98 -8.78 4.67
C ALA A 198 13.85 -9.83 5.37
N ALA A 199 13.30 -10.66 6.25
CA ALA A 199 14.02 -11.78 6.88
C ALA A 199 14.44 -12.87 5.87
N ALA A 200 13.75 -12.97 4.73
CA ALA A 200 14.08 -13.88 3.63
C ALA A 200 15.00 -13.24 2.56
N CYS A 201 15.56 -12.06 2.85
CA CYS A 201 16.47 -11.36 1.94
C CYS A 201 17.93 -11.51 2.41
N HIS A 202 18.83 -11.87 1.50
CA HIS A 202 20.27 -11.89 1.74
C HIS A 202 20.97 -10.84 0.89
N LEU A 203 21.57 -9.86 1.57
CA LEU A 203 22.28 -8.77 0.92
C LEU A 203 23.78 -9.03 0.80
N LYS A 204 24.36 -8.47 -0.25
CA LYS A 204 25.79 -8.42 -0.50
C LYS A 204 26.15 -7.05 -1.06
N LYS A 205 27.16 -6.39 -0.50
CA LYS A 205 27.71 -5.16 -1.06
C LYS A 205 28.44 -5.50 -2.37
N GLU A 206 28.03 -4.87 -3.47
CA GLU A 206 28.60 -5.13 -4.79
C GLU A 206 29.62 -4.05 -5.16
N LYS A 207 29.26 -2.77 -4.98
CA LYS A 207 30.12 -1.62 -5.30
C LYS A 207 29.86 -0.45 -4.36
N GLU A 208 30.83 0.44 -4.27
CA GLU A 208 30.75 1.70 -3.54
C GLU A 208 31.46 2.76 -4.36
N ASP A 209 30.77 3.87 -4.62
CA ASP A 209 31.27 5.01 -5.37
C ASP A 209 30.89 6.30 -4.62
N GLY A 210 31.86 6.89 -3.93
CA GLY A 210 31.63 8.04 -3.07
C GLY A 210 30.61 7.76 -1.96
N SER A 211 29.50 8.50 -1.96
CA SER A 211 28.38 8.32 -1.01
C SER A 211 27.35 7.30 -1.44
N THR A 212 27.48 6.73 -2.64
CA THR A 212 26.53 5.79 -3.20
C THR A 212 27.05 4.37 -3.10
N VAL A 213 26.28 3.50 -2.44
CA VAL A 213 26.58 2.08 -2.29
C VAL A 213 25.56 1.25 -3.06
N LEU A 214 26.05 0.31 -3.86
CA LEU A 214 25.24 -0.62 -4.62
C LEU A 214 25.28 -2.00 -3.95
N TYR A 215 24.10 -2.52 -3.62
CA TYR A 215 23.91 -3.83 -3.01
C TYR A 215 23.18 -4.77 -3.99
N GLY A 216 23.63 -6.03 -4.02
CA GLY A 216 22.86 -7.15 -4.57
C GLY A 216 22.06 -7.79 -3.44
N VAL A 217 20.75 -7.95 -3.62
CA VAL A 217 19.83 -8.53 -2.64
C VAL A 217 19.18 -9.77 -3.25
N LYS A 218 19.49 -10.94 -2.69
CA LYS A 218 18.82 -12.19 -3.03
C LYS A 218 17.55 -12.34 -2.22
N ASP A 219 16.41 -12.48 -2.89
CA ASP A 219 15.11 -12.72 -2.29
C ASP A 219 14.76 -14.20 -2.44
N PHE A 220 14.80 -14.94 -1.35
CA PHE A 220 14.53 -16.38 -1.36
C PHE A 220 13.04 -16.71 -1.51
N GLU A 221 12.14 -15.80 -1.14
CA GLU A 221 10.69 -16.01 -1.32
C GLU A 221 10.33 -15.90 -2.81
N ASN A 222 10.89 -14.89 -3.49
CA ASN A 222 10.65 -14.68 -4.93
C ASN A 222 11.64 -15.43 -5.84
N SER A 223 12.65 -16.10 -5.27
CA SER A 223 13.74 -16.78 -6.00
C SER A 223 14.41 -15.87 -7.04
N GLN A 224 14.64 -14.61 -6.66
CA GLN A 224 15.13 -13.55 -7.56
C GLN A 224 16.15 -12.65 -6.89
N ASP A 225 17.08 -12.14 -7.70
CA ASP A 225 18.11 -11.21 -7.27
C ASP A 225 17.77 -9.79 -7.73
N PHE A 226 17.88 -8.83 -6.82
CA PHE A 226 17.57 -7.43 -7.04
C PHE A 226 18.80 -6.56 -6.77
N MET A 227 18.85 -5.40 -7.42
CA MET A 227 19.86 -4.38 -7.15
C MET A 227 19.23 -3.26 -6.34
N VAL A 228 19.96 -2.78 -5.33
CA VAL A 228 19.53 -1.67 -4.48
C VAL A 228 20.67 -0.66 -4.38
N GLU A 229 20.38 0.57 -4.77
CA GLU A 229 21.27 1.72 -4.71
C GLU A 229 20.89 2.56 -3.51
N TRP A 230 21.87 2.87 -2.65
CA TRP A 230 21.72 3.70 -1.46
C TRP A 230 22.71 4.87 -1.52
N ASP A 231 22.21 6.11 -1.56
CA ASP A 231 22.99 7.33 -1.44
C ASP A 231 22.84 7.88 -0.03
N GLU A 232 23.89 7.75 0.79
CA GLU A 232 23.87 8.15 2.20
C GLU A 232 23.68 9.66 2.38
N LEU A 233 24.36 10.47 1.55
CA LEU A 233 24.33 11.94 1.66
C LEU A 233 22.94 12.49 1.33
N LYS A 234 22.30 11.94 0.29
CA LYS A 234 20.95 12.37 -0.08
C LYS A 234 19.87 11.66 0.74
N SER A 235 20.20 10.55 1.40
CA SER A 235 19.23 9.60 1.95
C SER A 235 18.24 9.09 0.90
N ASP A 236 18.76 8.79 -0.31
CA ASP A 236 17.99 8.22 -1.42
C ASP A 236 18.26 6.72 -1.51
N ILE A 237 17.18 5.94 -1.52
CA ILE A 237 17.19 4.51 -1.82
C ILE A 237 16.38 4.21 -3.07
N TYR A 238 16.95 3.38 -3.94
CA TYR A 238 16.32 2.94 -5.17
C TYR A 238 16.50 1.43 -5.33
N CYS A 239 15.43 0.72 -5.68
CA CYS A 239 15.44 -0.73 -5.80
C CYS A 239 14.93 -1.18 -7.16
N SER A 240 15.58 -2.19 -7.74
CA SER A 240 15.27 -2.69 -9.09
C SER A 240 13.93 -3.38 -9.21
N CYS A 241 13.24 -3.63 -8.09
CA CYS A 241 11.87 -4.12 -8.12
C CYS A 241 10.85 -3.01 -8.37
N HIS A 242 11.25 -1.74 -8.32
CA HIS A 242 10.42 -0.55 -8.53
C HIS A 242 9.16 -0.48 -7.63
N SER A 243 9.15 -1.23 -6.53
CA SER A 243 7.95 -1.37 -5.70
C SER A 243 7.54 -0.05 -5.06
N PHE A 244 8.47 0.88 -4.81
CA PHE A 244 8.10 2.19 -4.28
C PHE A 244 7.41 3.04 -5.35
N GLU A 245 7.92 3.02 -6.58
CA GLU A 245 7.35 3.72 -7.73
C GLU A 245 5.93 3.21 -7.99
N TYR A 246 5.74 1.89 -7.98
CA TYR A 246 4.44 1.26 -8.24
C TYR A 246 3.47 1.32 -7.06
N LYS A 247 3.89 0.89 -5.86
CA LYS A 247 3.01 0.75 -4.68
C LYS A 247 3.02 1.98 -3.76
N GLY A 248 4.08 2.79 -3.80
CA GLY A 248 4.24 4.00 -3.00
C GLY A 248 4.73 3.80 -1.56
N TYR A 249 5.22 2.61 -1.22
CA TYR A 249 5.93 2.30 0.04
C TYR A 249 7.12 1.39 -0.25
N LEU A 250 8.15 1.43 0.62
CA LEU A 250 9.40 0.69 0.41
C LEU A 250 9.19 -0.83 0.46
N CYS A 251 9.87 -1.55 -0.44
CA CYS A 251 9.93 -3.00 -0.45
C CYS A 251 10.87 -3.56 0.61
N ARG A 252 10.75 -4.87 0.86
CA ARG A 252 11.67 -5.65 1.68
C ARG A 252 13.15 -5.49 1.32
N HIS A 253 13.48 -5.33 0.03
CA HIS A 253 14.87 -5.18 -0.43
C HIS A 253 15.47 -3.84 -0.01
N ALA A 254 14.69 -2.77 -0.12
CA ALA A 254 15.09 -1.44 0.33
C ALA A 254 15.22 -1.41 1.87
N ILE A 255 14.26 -2.04 2.57
CA ILE A 255 14.27 -2.14 4.04
C ILE A 255 15.55 -2.81 4.55
N VAL A 256 15.94 -3.96 3.96
CA VAL A 256 17.14 -4.69 4.44
C VAL A 256 18.42 -3.89 4.22
N VAL A 257 18.49 -3.09 3.14
CA VAL A 257 19.62 -2.21 2.87
C VAL A 257 19.68 -1.05 3.86
N LEU A 258 18.56 -0.36 4.12
CA LEU A 258 18.52 0.69 5.16
C LEU A 258 18.99 0.16 6.52
N GLN A 259 18.51 -1.02 6.91
CA GLN A 259 18.88 -1.64 8.18
C GLN A 259 20.38 -1.91 8.28
N MET A 260 21.00 -2.42 7.22
CA MET A 260 22.44 -2.68 7.18
C MET A 260 23.29 -1.42 7.10
N SER A 261 22.75 -0.38 6.48
CA SER A 261 23.37 0.95 6.43
C SER A 261 23.17 1.74 7.74
N GLY A 262 22.65 1.11 8.80
CA GLY A 262 22.46 1.74 10.11
C GLY A 262 21.31 2.74 10.18
N VAL A 263 20.43 2.76 9.17
CA VAL A 263 19.25 3.63 9.11
C VAL A 263 18.05 2.85 9.62
N PHE A 264 17.51 3.24 10.78
CA PHE A 264 16.40 2.53 11.45
C PHE A 264 15.06 3.27 11.37
N SER A 265 14.95 4.25 10.48
CA SER A 265 13.73 4.99 10.19
C SER A 265 13.58 5.21 8.70
N ILE A 266 12.37 5.02 8.18
CA ILE A 266 12.03 5.32 6.79
C ILE A 266 12.19 6.83 6.57
N PRO A 267 13.02 7.27 5.60
CA PRO A 267 13.16 8.68 5.28
C PRO A 267 11.84 9.27 4.80
N PHE A 268 11.58 10.53 5.15
CA PHE A 268 10.29 11.19 4.91
C PHE A 268 9.84 11.17 3.44
N LYS A 269 10.78 11.30 2.51
CA LYS A 269 10.50 11.29 1.07
C LYS A 269 9.82 9.99 0.58
N TYR A 270 9.97 8.90 1.33
CA TYR A 270 9.36 7.60 1.03
C TYR A 270 8.01 7.37 1.75
N ILE A 271 7.48 8.40 2.42
CA ILE A 271 6.18 8.37 3.11
C ILE A 271 5.21 9.27 2.34
N LEU A 272 4.35 8.67 1.50
CA LEU A 272 3.38 9.42 0.71
C LEU A 272 2.11 9.75 1.52
N GLN A 273 1.62 10.99 1.44
CA GLN A 273 0.47 11.46 2.21
C GLN A 273 -0.78 10.62 1.99
N ARG A 274 -1.00 10.24 0.74
CA ARG A 274 -2.07 9.34 0.29
C ARG A 274 -2.16 8.05 1.12
N TRP A 275 -1.03 7.56 1.64
CA TRP A 275 -0.95 6.31 2.38
C TRP A 275 -1.00 6.48 3.89
N THR A 276 -1.04 7.70 4.37
CA THR A 276 -1.09 7.98 5.81
C THR A 276 -2.52 8.10 6.32
N ASN A 277 -2.67 8.04 7.64
CA ASN A 277 -3.91 8.44 8.31
C ASN A 277 -4.26 9.95 8.14
N ALA A 278 -3.50 10.67 7.32
CA ALA A 278 -3.69 12.07 6.96
C ALA A 278 -4.03 12.25 5.47
N ALA A 279 -4.36 11.18 4.75
CA ALA A 279 -4.65 11.22 3.32
C ALA A 279 -5.73 12.24 2.94
N THR A 280 -6.72 12.44 3.81
CA THR A 280 -7.81 13.41 3.63
C THR A 280 -7.53 14.78 4.25
N SER A 281 -6.44 14.93 5.01
CA SER A 281 -6.06 16.18 5.65
C SER A 281 -5.53 17.17 4.62
N LYS A 282 -5.97 18.42 4.72
CA LYS A 282 -5.41 19.54 3.94
C LYS A 282 -4.09 20.08 4.51
N ILE A 283 -3.70 19.61 5.70
CA ILE A 283 -2.48 20.03 6.41
C ILE A 283 -1.27 19.32 5.78
N PRO A 284 -0.14 20.02 5.57
CA PRO A 284 1.09 19.41 5.07
C PRO A 284 1.59 18.27 5.98
N LEU A 285 2.02 17.17 5.37
CA LEU A 285 2.57 15.99 6.05
C LEU A 285 3.68 16.28 7.07
N SER A 286 4.51 17.29 6.82
CA SER A 286 5.67 17.65 7.67
C SER A 286 5.24 17.93 9.10
N GLU A 287 4.22 18.77 9.29
CA GLU A 287 3.75 19.20 10.61
C GLU A 287 3.10 18.04 11.39
N LYS A 288 2.31 17.19 10.71
CA LYS A 288 1.65 16.04 11.35
C LYS A 288 2.63 14.91 11.65
N LEU A 289 3.67 14.72 10.82
CA LEU A 289 4.68 13.71 11.08
C LEU A 289 5.57 14.09 12.26
N ASP A 290 5.86 15.38 12.48
CA ASP A 290 6.56 15.83 13.69
C ASP A 290 5.76 15.51 14.95
N GLU A 291 4.43 15.69 14.90
CA GLU A 291 3.53 15.27 16.00
C GLU A 291 3.51 13.74 16.19
N VAL A 292 3.45 12.97 15.10
CA VAL A 292 3.48 11.50 15.16
C VAL A 292 4.83 10.99 15.65
N GLN A 293 5.94 11.55 15.18
CA GLN A 293 7.28 11.25 15.66
C GLN A 293 7.43 11.64 17.13
N ALA A 294 6.93 12.79 17.55
CA ALA A 294 6.90 13.20 18.95
C ALA A 294 6.05 12.24 19.79
N LYS A 295 4.91 11.75 19.27
CA LYS A 295 4.09 10.73 19.92
C LYS A 295 4.85 9.41 20.07
N VAL A 296 5.51 8.93 19.01
CA VAL A 296 6.34 7.70 19.04
C VAL A 296 7.51 7.83 20.01
N ARG A 297 8.22 8.98 20.01
CA ARG A 297 9.32 9.26 20.96
C ARG A 297 8.81 9.24 22.40
N ARG A 298 7.69 9.92 22.69
CA ARG A 298 7.06 9.93 24.02
C ARG A 298 6.63 8.53 24.45
N TYR A 299 6.00 7.77 23.56
CA TYR A 299 5.57 6.39 23.85
C TYR A 299 6.75 5.48 24.17
N ASN A 300 7.80 5.50 23.34
CA ASN A 300 9.00 4.68 23.56
C ASN A 300 9.74 5.04 24.87
N ASP A 301 9.81 6.33 25.21
CA ASP A 301 10.37 6.80 26.48
C ASP A 301 9.56 6.29 27.69
N LEU A 302 8.22 6.38 27.61
CA LEU A 302 7.32 5.85 28.64
C LEU A 302 7.48 4.34 28.82
N CYS A 303 7.59 3.57 27.72
CA CYS A 303 7.84 2.13 27.81
C CYS A 303 9.17 1.82 28.53
N ARG A 304 10.26 2.54 28.23
CA ARG A 304 11.54 2.35 28.93
C ARG A 304 11.42 2.64 30.42
N ARG A 305 10.75 3.73 30.79
CA ARG A 305 10.52 4.08 32.21
C ARG A 305 9.66 3.05 32.93
N ALA A 306 8.63 2.53 32.26
CA ALA A 306 7.76 1.50 32.80
C ALA A 306 8.52 0.19 33.07
N ILE A 307 9.50 -0.16 32.23
CA ILE A 307 10.37 -1.32 32.46
C ILE A 307 11.19 -1.13 33.73
N ILE A 308 11.86 0.01 33.89
CA ILE A 308 12.65 0.33 35.10
C ILE A 308 11.76 0.32 36.35
N LEU A 309 10.56 0.89 36.26
CA LEU A 309 9.58 0.86 37.35
C LEU A 309 9.12 -0.56 37.67
N GLY A 310 8.98 -1.42 36.65
CA GLY A 310 8.64 -2.82 36.83
C GLY A 310 9.75 -3.61 37.54
N GLU A 311 11.01 -3.35 37.18
CA GLU A 311 12.18 -3.94 37.83
C GLU A 311 12.21 -3.56 39.32
N GLU A 312 12.15 -2.28 39.64
CA GLU A 312 12.20 -1.78 41.03
C GLU A 312 10.94 -2.12 41.83
N GLY A 313 9.77 -2.00 41.20
CA GLY A 313 8.47 -2.28 41.80
C GLY A 313 8.26 -3.76 42.13
N SER A 314 8.99 -4.67 41.47
CA SER A 314 8.87 -6.11 41.70
C SER A 314 9.65 -6.63 42.92
N LEU A 315 10.49 -5.79 43.53
CA LEU A 315 11.40 -6.21 44.61
C LEU A 315 10.70 -6.51 45.95
N SER A 316 9.51 -5.94 46.18
CA SER A 316 8.72 -6.20 47.39
C SER A 316 7.22 -5.98 47.16
N GLN A 317 6.39 -6.56 48.02
CA GLN A 317 4.93 -6.37 47.94
C GLN A 317 4.53 -4.89 48.14
N ASP A 318 5.26 -4.17 48.98
CA ASP A 318 5.01 -2.75 49.25
C ASP A 318 5.40 -1.87 48.06
N SER A 319 6.57 -2.15 47.45
CA SER A 319 7.02 -1.50 46.22
C SER A 319 6.06 -1.76 45.04
N TYR A 320 5.53 -2.97 44.95
CA TYR A 320 4.54 -3.35 43.93
C TYR A 320 3.24 -2.55 44.10
N ASN A 321 2.71 -2.52 45.33
CA ASN A 321 1.48 -1.78 45.63
C ASN A 321 1.65 -0.27 45.35
N ALA A 322 2.81 0.30 45.69
CA ALA A 322 3.14 1.68 45.40
C ALA A 322 3.22 1.96 43.89
N ALA A 323 3.89 1.09 43.12
CA ALA A 323 4.00 1.21 41.67
C ALA A 323 2.64 1.12 40.97
N VAL A 324 1.79 0.16 41.37
CA VAL A 324 0.43 0.00 40.82
C VAL A 324 -0.45 1.23 41.13
N GLY A 325 -0.37 1.77 42.35
CA GLY A 325 -1.07 3.00 42.71
C GLY A 325 -0.67 4.17 41.81
N ALA A 326 0.64 4.40 41.66
CA ALA A 326 1.17 5.46 40.83
C ALA A 326 0.78 5.33 39.35
N ILE A 327 0.78 4.11 38.79
CA ILE A 327 0.35 3.85 37.41
C ILE A 327 -1.13 4.20 37.23
N ASN A 328 -2.00 3.79 38.16
CA ASN A 328 -3.43 4.08 38.09
C ASN A 328 -3.73 5.57 38.17
N ASP A 329 -3.03 6.30 39.02
CA ASP A 329 -3.18 7.74 39.14
C ASP A 329 -2.67 8.49 37.91
N ALA A 330 -1.52 8.07 37.36
CA ALA A 330 -1.00 8.60 36.10
C ALA A 330 -1.98 8.37 34.93
N LEU A 331 -2.60 7.17 34.84
CA LEU A 331 -3.61 6.87 33.83
C LEU A 331 -4.84 7.78 33.92
N LYS A 332 -5.34 8.03 35.14
CA LYS A 332 -6.47 8.95 35.37
C LYS A 332 -6.11 10.38 34.95
N GLN A 333 -4.92 10.86 35.31
CA GLN A 333 -4.45 12.20 34.94
C GLN A 333 -4.33 12.33 33.42
N CYS A 334 -3.69 11.38 32.74
CA CYS A 334 -3.59 11.37 31.28
C CYS A 334 -4.97 11.39 30.60
N ALA A 335 -5.93 10.59 31.09
CA ALA A 335 -7.29 10.58 30.56
C ALA A 335 -8.01 11.94 30.73
N SER A 336 -7.76 12.65 31.83
CA SER A 336 -8.33 13.99 32.07
C SER A 336 -7.74 15.06 31.14
N VAL A 337 -6.42 15.03 30.91
CA VAL A 337 -5.73 15.97 30.03
C VAL A 337 -6.16 15.78 28.57
N ASN A 338 -6.29 14.51 28.13
CA ASN A 338 -6.69 14.20 26.75
C ASN A 338 -8.12 14.67 26.44
N LYS A 339 -9.08 14.48 27.36
CA LYS A 339 -10.46 14.98 27.21
C LYS A 339 -10.53 16.51 27.08
N ASN A 340 -9.64 17.22 27.77
CA ASN A 340 -9.58 18.69 27.69
C ASN A 340 -9.00 19.16 26.34
N SER A 341 -8.05 18.41 25.75
CA SER A 341 -7.49 18.75 24.43
C SER A 341 -8.46 18.53 23.26
N GLU A 342 -9.30 17.50 23.29
CA GLU A 342 -10.30 17.23 22.24
C GLU A 342 -11.42 18.27 22.19
N ASN A 343 -11.82 18.80 23.36
CA ASN A 343 -12.84 19.85 23.45
C ASN A 343 -12.35 21.20 22.88
N VAL A 344 -11.06 21.52 23.02
CA VAL A 344 -10.45 22.73 22.44
C VAL A 344 -10.40 22.62 20.90
N SER A 345 -10.05 21.44 20.36
CA SER A 345 -9.99 21.21 18.91
C SER A 345 -11.36 21.27 18.21
N ARG A 346 -12.45 20.85 18.89
CA ARG A 346 -13.82 20.96 18.34
C ARG A 346 -14.35 22.38 18.29
N SER A 347 -13.86 23.29 19.14
CA SER A 347 -14.32 24.68 19.20
C SER A 347 -13.81 25.58 18.06
N ASN A 348 -12.86 25.09 17.24
CA ASN A 348 -12.21 25.85 16.15
C ASN A 348 -12.69 25.49 14.73
N LEU A 349 -13.81 24.77 14.57
CA LEU A 349 -14.42 24.52 13.25
C LEU A 349 -15.60 25.47 13.01
N PRO A 350 -15.65 26.24 11.90
CA PRO A 350 -16.85 26.98 11.52
C PRO A 350 -17.96 26.01 11.15
N ALA A 351 -19.19 26.29 11.60
CA ALA A 351 -20.38 25.50 11.29
C ALA A 351 -20.57 25.37 9.76
N PRO A 352 -21.06 24.22 9.24
CA PRO A 352 -21.34 24.08 7.82
C PRO A 352 -22.49 25.01 7.42
N LEU A 353 -22.27 25.82 6.39
CA LEU A 353 -23.31 26.59 5.72
C LEU A 353 -24.37 25.64 5.16
N ALA A 354 -25.59 25.74 5.69
CA ALA A 354 -26.76 25.11 5.11
C ALA A 354 -27.07 25.77 3.76
N ILE A 355 -26.98 24.99 2.67
CA ILE A 355 -27.44 25.43 1.35
C ILE A 355 -28.98 25.38 1.36
N GLN A 356 -29.59 26.56 1.28
CA GLN A 356 -31.02 26.74 1.00
C GLN A 356 -31.35 26.23 -0.40
N GLY A 357 -32.36 25.36 -0.50
CA GLY A 357 -32.94 24.88 -1.75
C GLY A 357 -34.47 24.92 -1.71
N VAL A 358 -35.01 26.01 -2.22
CA VAL A 358 -36.28 26.23 -2.98
C VAL A 358 -37.56 25.47 -2.59
N ALA A 359 -38.61 26.26 -2.34
CA ALA A 359 -40.00 25.88 -2.10
C ALA A 359 -40.71 25.28 -3.33
N GLY A 360 -41.68 24.38 -3.09
CA GLY A 360 -42.60 23.89 -4.12
C GLY A 360 -43.58 22.77 -3.72
N VAL A 361 -44.63 23.13 -2.96
CA VAL A 361 -46.03 22.64 -2.98
C VAL A 361 -46.40 21.17 -2.59
N ASN A 362 -46.92 21.07 -1.36
CA ASN A 362 -48.06 20.29 -0.82
C ASN A 362 -48.77 19.17 -1.64
N HIS A 363 -48.94 17.99 -1.02
CA HIS A 363 -50.25 17.56 -0.48
C HIS A 363 -50.20 16.30 0.43
N TYR A 364 -50.83 16.47 1.61
CA TYR A 364 -51.48 15.55 2.56
C TYR A 364 -50.99 14.11 2.83
N GLY A 365 -50.81 13.81 4.12
CA GLY A 365 -50.81 12.44 4.65
C GLY A 365 -50.30 12.30 6.07
N THR A 366 -51.06 12.79 7.06
CA THR A 366 -50.81 12.57 8.50
C THR A 366 -51.04 11.10 8.88
N ILE A 367 -50.02 10.37 9.35
CA ILE A 367 -50.20 9.19 10.20
C ILE A 367 -49.13 9.16 11.30
N THR A 368 -49.61 9.22 12.54
CA THR A 368 -48.92 9.01 13.81
C THR A 368 -48.77 7.51 14.14
N CYS A 369 -47.60 7.08 14.61
CA CYS A 369 -47.35 6.07 15.67
C CYS A 369 -45.83 5.82 15.68
N GLY A 370 -45.08 5.76 16.77
CA GLY A 370 -45.31 4.97 17.98
C GLY A 370 -44.00 4.22 18.25
N GLN A 371 -43.50 4.32 19.48
CA GLN A 371 -42.25 3.73 19.95
C GLN A 371 -42.19 2.21 19.72
N GLN A 372 -41.02 1.65 19.39
CA GLN A 372 -40.30 0.62 20.20
C GLN A 372 -39.05 0.11 19.45
N LEU A 373 -37.90 0.18 20.11
CA LEU A 373 -36.69 -0.58 19.75
C LEU A 373 -36.90 -2.07 20.09
N PRO A 374 -36.55 -3.04 19.22
CA PRO A 374 -36.46 -4.43 19.63
C PRO A 374 -35.07 -4.75 20.20
N VAL A 375 -35.09 -5.27 21.43
CA VAL A 375 -33.99 -5.93 22.12
C VAL A 375 -33.68 -7.27 21.43
N CYS A 376 -32.44 -7.47 20.95
CA CYS A 376 -31.98 -8.76 20.46
C CYS A 376 -31.75 -9.74 21.62
N LYS A 377 -32.57 -10.81 21.67
CA LYS A 377 -32.38 -11.97 22.55
C LYS A 377 -31.28 -12.88 21.99
N VAL A 378 -30.31 -13.19 22.83
CA VAL A 378 -29.32 -14.25 22.62
C VAL A 378 -30.01 -15.60 22.80
N THR A 379 -29.98 -16.46 21.78
CA THR A 379 -30.31 -17.88 21.91
C THR A 379 -29.07 -18.73 21.68
N ASN A 380 -28.70 -19.42 22.75
CA ASN A 380 -27.62 -20.38 22.86
C ASN A 380 -28.17 -21.76 22.49
N THR A 381 -27.61 -22.44 21.50
CA THR A 381 -27.87 -23.88 21.28
C THR A 381 -26.57 -24.62 21.00
N ASN A 382 -26.26 -25.53 21.90
CA ASN A 382 -25.10 -26.40 21.92
C ASN A 382 -25.31 -27.68 21.07
N ASN A 383 -24.23 -28.07 20.38
CA ASN A 383 -23.74 -29.44 20.08
C ASN A 383 -24.43 -30.31 19.00
N PRO A 384 -23.79 -31.41 18.51
CA PRO A 384 -22.35 -31.74 18.38
C PRO A 384 -21.90 -32.47 17.06
N LYS A 385 -20.56 -32.58 16.93
CA LYS A 385 -19.73 -33.71 16.40
C LYS A 385 -19.30 -33.83 14.93
N ASN A 386 -17.98 -34.05 14.84
CA ASN A 386 -17.18 -34.90 13.94
C ASN A 386 -16.66 -34.35 12.60
N LYS A 387 -15.34 -34.10 12.54
CA LYS A 387 -14.42 -34.84 11.66
C LYS A 387 -12.93 -34.69 12.02
N PHE A 388 -12.32 -35.83 12.34
CA PHE A 388 -11.01 -36.34 11.89
C PHE A 388 -9.72 -35.54 12.21
N TRP A 389 -8.98 -36.08 13.18
CA TRP A 389 -7.52 -36.00 13.31
C TRP A 389 -6.99 -37.41 13.54
N GLU A 390 -6.20 -37.92 12.59
CA GLU A 390 -5.24 -39.04 12.69
C GLU A 390 -4.63 -39.16 11.28
N GLY A 391 -3.33 -39.25 11.05
CA GLY A 391 -2.15 -39.31 11.89
C GLY A 391 -0.91 -39.34 10.97
N ALA A 392 0.28 -39.35 11.60
CA ALA A 392 1.54 -39.95 11.13
C ALA A 392 2.74 -39.10 11.58
N ARG A 393 3.15 -39.30 12.85
CA ARG A 393 4.57 -39.26 13.23
C ARG A 393 5.15 -40.62 12.88
N GLY A 394 6.25 -40.62 12.11
CA GLY A 394 7.04 -41.81 11.82
C GLY A 394 8.48 -41.41 11.50
N GLN A 395 9.36 -41.55 12.48
CA GLN A 395 10.81 -41.49 12.35
C GLN A 395 11.30 -42.60 11.41
N TRP A 396 12.25 -42.28 10.51
CA TRP A 396 13.30 -43.21 10.13
C TRP A 396 14.64 -42.47 9.97
N ARG A 397 15.63 -42.98 10.72
CA ARG A 397 17.07 -42.67 10.65
C ARG A 397 17.71 -43.45 9.48
N ASN A 398 18.92 -43.00 9.12
CA ASN A 398 19.91 -43.57 8.18
C ASN A 398 19.55 -43.26 6.71
N HIS A 399 20.35 -42.56 5.92
CA HIS A 399 21.81 -42.56 5.76
C HIS A 399 22.34 -41.18 5.33
#